data_AF-A0A256HBS6-F1
#
_entry.id   AF-A0A256HBS6-F1
#
_cell.length_a   1.000
_cell.length_b   1.000
_cell.length_c   1.000
_cell.angle_alpha   90.00
_cell.angle_beta   90.00
_cell.angle_gamma   90.00
#
_symmetry.space_group_name_H-M   'P 1'
#
loop_
_entity.id
_entity.type
_entity.pdbx_description
1 polymer ?
#
loop_
_entity_poly.entity_id
_entity_poly.type
_entity_poly.pdbx_seq_one_letter_code
_entity_poly.pdbx_strand_id
1 'polypeptide(L)' 'MSDSTEDTAVEAAEGIGTDGLTPAVLASVGSVALALYFYYVRGDKQRGQFVGFWPVTILGLASYFKLEEIRQMLADDE' A
#
# COMPACT_ATOMS: atom_id res chain seq x y z
N MET A 1 -13.78 17.67 5.64
CA MET A 1 -12.55 17.28 4.93
C MET A 1 -12.33 15.76 5.11
N SER A 2 -13.23 14.94 4.57
CA SER A 2 -13.07 13.46 4.52
C SER A 2 -13.02 12.93 3.09
N ASP A 3 -13.65 13.65 2.16
CA ASP A 3 -13.79 13.34 0.74
C ASP A 3 -12.46 13.01 0.02
N SER A 4 -11.42 13.84 0.19
CA SER A 4 -10.19 13.72 -0.62
C SER A 4 -9.33 12.47 -0.35
N THR A 5 -9.52 11.80 0.79
CA THR A 5 -8.75 10.57 1.11
C THR A 5 -9.33 9.36 0.38
N GLU A 6 -10.65 9.33 0.18
CA GLU A 6 -11.35 8.24 -0.49
C GLU A 6 -11.06 8.27 -1.99
N ASP A 7 -11.09 9.45 -2.61
CA ASP A 7 -10.74 9.62 -4.03
C ASP A 7 -9.31 9.18 -4.37
N THR A 8 -8.33 9.53 -3.52
CA THR A 8 -6.92 9.18 -3.74
C THR A 8 -6.68 7.67 -3.65
N ALA A 9 -7.39 6.99 -2.74
CA ALA A 9 -7.27 5.55 -2.55
C ALA A 9 -7.91 4.76 -3.71
N VAL A 10 -9.02 5.26 -4.25
CA VAL A 10 -9.72 4.66 -5.39
C VAL A 10 -8.92 4.86 -6.68
N GLU A 11 -8.37 6.05 -6.91
CA GLU A 11 -7.50 6.33 -8.07
C GLU A 11 -6.22 5.48 -8.05
N ALA A 12 -5.62 5.28 -6.88
CA ALA A 12 -4.48 4.39 -6.70
C ALA A 12 -4.83 2.92 -6.98
N ALA A 13 -6.08 2.50 -6.75
CA ALA A 13 -6.56 1.15 -7.05
C ALA A 13 -6.87 0.94 -8.54
N GLU A 14 -7.36 1.97 -9.24
CA GLU A 14 -7.67 1.91 -10.68
C GLU A 14 -6.42 1.85 -11.57
N GLY A 15 -5.26 2.34 -11.11
CA GLY A 15 -3.98 2.21 -11.81
C GLY A 15 -3.34 0.81 -11.76
N ILE A 16 -3.90 -0.12 -10.98
CA ILE A 16 -3.34 -1.44 -10.72
C ILE A 16 -3.94 -2.45 -11.72
N GLY A 17 -3.36 -2.53 -12.92
CA GLY A 17 -3.64 -3.60 -13.89
C GLY A 17 -3.14 -4.99 -13.42
N THR A 18 -3.12 -6.00 -14.31
CA THR A 18 -2.65 -7.35 -13.96
C THR A 18 -1.18 -7.43 -13.53
N ASP A 19 -0.33 -6.47 -13.93
CA ASP A 19 1.04 -6.26 -13.41
C ASP A 19 1.07 -5.56 -12.04
N GLY A 20 -0.05 -4.99 -11.60
CA GLY A 20 -0.18 -4.26 -10.36
C GLY A 20 -0.41 -5.14 -9.13
N LEU A 21 -0.75 -6.42 -9.30
CA LEU A 21 -0.86 -7.42 -8.21
C LEU A 21 0.51 -7.84 -7.66
N THR A 22 1.32 -6.84 -7.30
CA THR A 22 2.63 -7.05 -6.69
C THR A 22 2.47 -7.56 -5.26
N PRO A 23 3.46 -8.30 -4.72
CA PRO A 23 3.47 -8.72 -3.33
C PRO A 23 3.25 -7.56 -2.35
N ALA A 24 3.75 -6.36 -2.70
CA ALA A 24 3.55 -5.15 -1.92
C ALA A 24 2.09 -4.70 -1.88
N VAL A 25 1.39 -4.67 -3.02
CA VAL A 25 -0.03 -4.31 -3.07
C VAL A 25 -0.88 -5.30 -2.28
N LEU A 26 -0.62 -6.61 -2.43
CA LEU A 26 -1.30 -7.64 -1.65
C LEU A 26 -1.07 -7.50 -0.15
N ALA A 27 0.18 -7.24 0.26
CA ALA A 27 0.52 -7.00 1.67
C ALA A 27 -0.17 -5.74 2.21
N SER A 28 -0.25 -4.67 1.42
CA SER A 28 -0.94 -3.44 1.78
C SER A 28 -2.44 -3.66 1.98
N VAL A 29 -3.12 -4.33 1.05
CA VAL A 29 -4.55 -4.67 1.19
C VAL A 29 -4.77 -5.60 2.38
N GLY A 30 -3.93 -6.62 2.54
CA GLY A 30 -3.97 -7.51 3.70
C GLY A 30 -3.80 -6.76 5.02
N SER A 31 -2.97 -5.73 5.06
CA SER A 31 -2.80 -4.88 6.23
C SER A 31 -4.05 -4.07 6.56
N VAL A 32 -4.73 -3.49 5.56
CA VAL A 32 -6.02 -2.80 5.78
C VAL A 32 -7.07 -3.76 6.33
N ALA A 33 -7.19 -4.95 5.73
CA ALA A 33 -8.12 -5.97 6.21
C ALA A 33 -7.82 -6.41 7.65
N LEU A 34 -6.53 -6.58 7.98
CA LEU A 34 -6.08 -6.92 9.32
C LEU A 34 -6.36 -5.80 10.33
N ALA A 35 -6.19 -4.54 9.94
CA ALA A 35 -6.51 -3.38 10.76
C ALA A 35 -7.99 -3.37 11.15
N LEU A 36 -8.88 -3.62 10.19
CA LEU A 36 -10.33 -3.73 10.42
C LEU A 36 -10.67 -4.89 11.35
N TYR A 37 -10.00 -6.04 11.20
CA TYR A 37 -10.17 -7.18 12.12
C TYR A 37 -9.78 -6.81 13.55
N PHE A 38 -8.63 -6.18 13.76
CA PHE A 38 -8.22 -5.76 15.11
C PHE A 38 -9.16 -4.71 15.71
N TYR A 39 -9.60 -3.74 14.91
CA TYR A 39 -10.45 -2.65 15.37
C TYR A 39 -11.87 -3.11 15.72
N TYR A 40 -12.53 -3.85 14.81
CA TYR A 40 -13.94 -4.21 14.95
C TYR A 40 -14.16 -5.58 15.60
N VAL A 41 -13.37 -6.59 15.23
CA VAL A 41 -13.57 -7.97 15.72
C VAL A 41 -12.88 -8.18 17.05
N ARG A 42 -11.62 -7.75 17.17
CA ARG A 42 -10.82 -7.93 18.39
C ARG A 42 -11.05 -6.83 19.43
N GLY A 43 -11.66 -5.70 19.04
CA GLY A 43 -11.87 -4.54 19.89
C GLY A 43 -10.59 -3.78 20.28
N ASP A 44 -9.44 -4.14 19.71
CA ASP A 44 -8.14 -3.55 20.00
C ASP A 44 -7.87 -2.39 19.04
N LYS A 45 -8.44 -1.24 19.38
CA LYS A 45 -8.45 -0.04 18.53
C LYS A 45 -7.05 0.51 18.28
N GLN A 46 -6.16 0.46 19.28
CA GLN A 46 -4.78 0.93 19.14
C GLN A 46 -4.03 0.09 18.11
N ARG A 47 -4.14 -1.25 18.20
CA ARG A 47 -3.51 -2.14 17.21
C ARG A 47 -4.13 -2.00 15.82
N GLY A 48 -5.46 -1.88 15.74
CA GLY A 48 -6.15 -1.62 14.48
C GLY A 48 -5.60 -0.38 13.77
N GLN A 49 -5.39 0.71 14.52
CA GLN A 49 -4.85 1.94 13.95
C GLN A 49 -3.38 1.79 13.51
N PHE A 50 -2.53 1.13 14.31
CA PHE A 50 -1.13 0.87 13.92
C PHE A 50 -1.04 0.02 12.66
N VAL A 51 -1.79 -1.08 12.58
CA VAL A 51 -1.82 -1.95 11.40
C VAL A 51 -2.44 -1.23 10.20
N GLY A 52 -3.37 -0.30 10.43
CA GLY A 52 -3.93 0.57 9.40
C GLY A 52 -2.93 1.54 8.77
N PHE A 53 -1.80 1.83 9.42
CA PHE A 53 -0.72 2.66 8.87
C PHE A 53 0.35 1.88 8.09
N TRP A 54 0.39 0.55 8.17
CA TRP A 54 1.35 -0.24 7.39
C TRP A 54 1.17 -0.22 5.85
N PRO A 55 -0.03 -0.02 5.26
CA PRO A 55 -0.17 0.06 3.81
C PRO A 55 0.68 1.16 3.18
N VAL A 56 0.72 2.35 3.80
CA VAL A 56 1.50 3.48 3.26
C VAL A 56 3.00 3.22 3.33
N THR A 57 3.46 2.53 4.38
CA THR A 57 4.88 2.19 4.53
C THR A 57 5.31 1.09 3.56
N ILE A 58 4.48 0.06 3.37
CA ILE A 58 4.73 -1.02 2.39
C ILE A 58 4.77 -0.45 0.97
N LEU A 59 3.81 0.39 0.60
CA LEU A 59 3.78 1.02 -0.73
C LEU A 59 4.93 1.99 -0.95
N GLY A 60 5.29 2.77 0.08
CA GLY A 60 6.47 3.64 0.02
C GLY A 60 7.76 2.84 -0.20
N LEU A 61 7.93 1.73 0.52
CA LEU A 61 9.08 0.84 0.36
C LEU A 61 9.12 0.18 -1.03
N ALA A 62 7.96 -0.29 -1.52
CA ALA A 62 7.86 -0.87 -2.85
C ALA A 62 8.16 0.15 -3.95
N SER A 63 7.72 1.40 -3.76
CA SER A 63 8.02 2.51 -4.68
C SER A 63 9.52 2.80 -4.73
N TYR A 64 10.20 2.75 -3.59
CA TYR A 64 11.66 2.91 -3.54
C TYR A 64 12.39 1.81 -4.33
N PHE A 65 12.02 0.54 -4.16
CA PHE A 65 12.63 -0.55 -4.93
C PHE A 65 12.36 -0.44 -6.43
N LYS A 66 11.13 -0.05 -6.81
CA LYS A 66 10.78 0.19 -8.21
C LYS A 66 11.59 1.33 -8.82
N LEU A 67 11.88 2.38 -8.04
CA LEU A 67 12.77 3.47 -8.47
C LEU A 67 14.22 3.00 -8.68
N GLU A 68 14.74 2.16 -7.79
CA GLU A 68 16.10 1.62 -7.95
C GLU A 68 16.20 0.71 -9.18
N GLU A 69 15.18 -0.11 -9.44
CA GLU A 69 15.09 -0.95 -10.65
C GLU A 69 15.15 -0.10 -11.92
N ILE A 70 14.32 0.96 -12.00
CA ILE A 70 14.33 1.90 -13.12
C ILE A 70 15.69 2.58 -13.26
N ARG A 71 16.31 2.98 -12.15
CA ARG A 71 17.64 3.61 -12.13
C ARG A 71 18.72 2.67 -12.67
N GLN A 72 18.67 1.38 -12.30
CA GLN A 72 19.63 0.38 -12.78
C GLN A 72 19.44 0.12 -14.28
N MET A 73 18.20 -0.01 -14.75
CA MET A 73 17.91 -0.20 -16.18
C MET A 73 18.43 0.95 -17.06
N LEU A 74 18.38 2.19 -16.56
CA LEU A 74 18.94 3.36 -17.26
C LEU A 74 20.47 3.39 -17.26
N ALA A 75 21.11 2.83 -16.22
CA ALA A 75 22.57 2.80 -16.11
C ALA A 75 23.23 1.69 -16.94
N ASP A 76 22.52 0.58 -17.18
CA ASP A 76 22.98 -0.52 -18.04
C ASP A 76 22.82 -0.21 -19.55
N ASP A 77 22.04 0.82 -19.91
CA ASP A 77 21.76 1.24 -21.30
C ASP A 77 22.77 2.31 -21.83
N GLU A 78 23.77 2.68 -21.01
CA GLU A 78 24.86 3.63 -21.30
C GLU A 78 26.22 2.92 -21.47
#